data_AF-A0A923XWU0-F1
#
_entry.id   AF-A0A923XWU0-F1
#
_cell.length_a   1.000
_cell.length_b   1.000
_cell.length_c   1.000
_cell.angle_alpha   90.00
_cell.angle_beta   90.00
_cell.angle_gamma   90.00
#
_symmetry.space_group_name_H-M   'P 1'
#
loop_
_entity.id
_entity.type
_entity.pdbx_description
1 polymer ?
#
loop_
_entity_poly.entity_id
_entity_poly.type
_entity_poly.pdbx_seq_one_letter_code
_entity_poly.pdbx_strand_id
1 'polypeptide(L)'
;METAMAEPTPSEPEESIWLRLLAMIIIGLMLSIAQTILYALALVQFIMMLSRGGRPNVEIAWFGKRLGDWLAKATRYQTAADDEKPWPWTPFE
;
A
#
# COMPACT_ATOMS: atom_id res chain seq x y z
N MET A 1 50.06 2.02 0.08
CA MET A 1 48.88 1.37 0.68
C MET A 1 48.35 2.32 1.74
N GLU A 2 47.56 3.29 1.30
CA GLU A 2 46.89 4.22 2.20
C GLU A 2 45.46 3.70 2.33
N THR A 3 45.19 3.04 3.46
CA THR A 3 43.85 2.65 3.89
C THR A 3 43.04 3.92 4.07
N ALA A 4 42.27 4.29 3.05
CA ALA A 4 41.18 5.25 3.20
C ALA A 4 40.20 4.64 4.21
N MET A 5 40.24 5.14 5.45
CA MET A 5 39.19 4.91 6.44
C MET A 5 37.88 5.40 5.82
N ALA A 6 37.03 4.47 5.41
CA ALA A 6 35.65 4.78 5.12
C ALA A 6 35.04 5.32 6.42
N GLU A 7 34.75 6.61 6.46
CA GLU A 7 34.05 7.20 7.60
C GLU A 7 32.71 6.48 7.76
N PRO A 8 32.30 6.09 8.98
CA PRO A 8 30.97 5.55 9.19
C PRO A 8 29.97 6.67 8.86
N THR A 9 29.30 6.55 7.71
CA THR A 9 28.19 7.43 7.37
C THR A 9 27.15 7.33 8.49
N PRO A 10 26.62 8.45 9.01
CA PRO A 10 25.61 8.40 10.05
C PRO A 10 24.42 7.59 9.53
N SER A 11 24.21 6.42 10.13
CA SER A 11 23.01 5.62 9.92
C SER A 11 21.81 6.50 10.25
N GLU A 12 20.85 6.61 9.32
CA GLU A 12 19.60 7.31 9.60
C GLU A 12 19.03 6.86 10.95
N PRO A 13 18.43 7.77 11.73
CA PRO A 13 17.88 7.41 13.04
C PRO A 13 16.92 6.24 12.87
N GLU A 14 17.25 5.09 13.45
CA GLU A 14 16.38 3.91 13.41
C GLU A 14 14.99 4.30 13.91
N GLU A 15 13.96 4.07 13.09
CA GLU A 15 12.59 4.32 13.50
C GLU A 15 12.28 3.47 14.75
N SER A 16 11.77 4.13 15.80
CA SER A 16 11.38 3.43 17.02
C SER A 16 10.40 2.30 16.71
N ILE A 17 10.71 1.08 17.19
CA ILE A 17 9.86 -0.12 17.00
C ILE A 17 8.41 0.11 17.43
N TRP A 18 8.19 0.98 18.42
CA TRP A 18 6.87 1.37 18.90
C TRP A 18 6.12 2.27 17.91
N LEU A 19 6.83 3.16 17.21
CA LEU A 19 6.25 3.97 16.13
C LEU A 19 5.88 3.09 14.93
N ARG A 20 6.72 2.10 14.62
CA ARG A 20 6.40 1.09 13.60
C ARG A 20 5.12 0.34 13.96
N LEU A 21 4.98 -0.12 15.20
CA LEU A 21 3.79 -0.82 15.68
C LEU A 21 2.53 0.07 15.57
N LEU A 22 2.61 1.34 15.97
CA LEU A 22 1.50 2.28 15.83
C LEU A 22 1.09 2.45 14.37
N ALA A 23 2.05 2.62 13.45
CA ALA A 23 1.79 2.70 12.02
C ALA A 23 1.16 1.40 11.48
N MET A 24 1.63 0.23 11.91
CA MET A 24 1.05 -1.08 11.53
C MET A 24 -0.41 -1.23 11.97
N ILE A 25 -0.80 -0.68 13.13
CA ILE A 25 -2.19 -0.71 13.58
C ILE A 25 -3.05 0.19 12.68
N ILE A 26 -2.58 1.41 12.38
CA ILE A 26 -3.32 2.35 11.53
C ILE A 26 -3.45 1.79 10.10
N ILE A 27 -2.36 1.30 9.53
CA ILE A 27 -2.34 0.70 8.18
C ILE A 27 -3.20 -0.57 8.15
N GLY A 28 -3.18 -1.39 9.21
CA GLY A 28 -4.08 -2.55 9.34
C GLY A 28 -5.57 -2.15 9.31
N LEU A 29 -5.94 -1.07 9.99
CA LEU A 29 -7.30 -0.53 9.92
C LEU A 29 -7.64 -0.02 8.50
N MET A 30 -6.72 0.69 7.87
CA MET A 30 -6.88 1.15 6.49
C MET A 30 -7.00 -0.02 5.49
N LEU A 31 -6.25 -1.10 5.68
CA LEU A 31 -6.33 -2.32 4.89
C LEU A 31 -7.73 -2.94 4.97
N SER A 32 -8.32 -3.00 6.17
CA SER A 32 -9.71 -3.47 6.36
C SER A 32 -10.72 -2.64 5.58
N ILE A 33 -10.58 -1.32 5.60
CA ILE A 33 -11.42 -0.39 4.83
C ILE A 33 -11.20 -0.60 3.33
N ALA A 34 -9.95 -0.65 2.88
CA ALA A 34 -9.58 -0.85 1.48
C ALA A 34 -10.14 -2.18 0.93
N GLN A 35 -10.05 -3.26 1.71
CA GLN A 35 -10.60 -4.57 1.34
C GLN A 35 -12.13 -4.54 1.25
N THR A 36 -12.80 -3.82 2.15
CA THR A 36 -14.25 -3.62 2.09
C THR A 36 -14.65 -2.87 0.82
N ILE A 37 -13.92 -1.79 0.48
CA ILE A 37 -14.12 -1.03 -0.76
C ILE A 37 -13.88 -1.92 -1.98
N LEU A 38 -12.81 -2.73 -1.98
CA LEU A 38 -12.51 -3.68 -3.06
C LEU A 38 -13.70 -4.62 -3.32
N TYR A 39 -14.27 -5.22 -2.27
CA TYR A 39 -15.42 -6.12 -2.42
C TYR A 39 -16.67 -5.39 -2.92
N ALA A 40 -16.93 -4.18 -2.43
CA ALA A 40 -18.04 -3.36 -2.92
C ALA A 40 -17.87 -3.02 -4.41
N LEU A 41 -16.67 -2.60 -4.82
CA LEU A 41 -16.35 -2.29 -6.22
C LEU A 41 -16.44 -3.52 -7.12
N ALA A 42 -15.95 -4.67 -6.67
CA ALA A 42 -16.04 -5.93 -7.41
C ALA A 42 -17.50 -6.31 -7.65
N LEU A 43 -18.36 -6.16 -6.63
CA LEU A 43 -19.80 -6.43 -6.75
C LEU A 43 -20.47 -5.48 -7.74
N VAL A 44 -20.24 -4.17 -7.61
CA VAL A 44 -20.79 -3.17 -8.53
C VAL A 44 -20.30 -3.40 -9.96
N GLN A 45 -19.01 -3.68 -10.15
CA GLN A 45 -18.41 -3.99 -11.44
C GLN A 45 -19.08 -5.20 -12.08
N PHE A 46 -19.28 -6.26 -11.30
CA PHE A 46 -19.90 -7.48 -11.78
C PHE A 46 -21.35 -7.23 -12.22
N ILE A 47 -22.15 -6.51 -11.43
CA ILE A 47 -23.52 -6.12 -11.79
C ILE A 47 -23.54 -5.31 -13.10
N MET A 48 -22.63 -4.35 -13.26
CA MET A 48 -22.51 -3.58 -14.51
C MET A 48 -22.12 -4.45 -15.70
N MET A 49 -21.21 -5.41 -15.52
CA MET A 49 -20.81 -6.35 -16.57
C MET A 49 -21.99 -7.22 -17.03
N LEU A 50 -22.85 -7.67 -16.11
CA LEU A 50 -24.07 -8.41 -16.47
C LEU A 50 -25.00 -7.57 -17.37
N SER A 51 -25.17 -6.29 -17.07
CA SER A 51 -25.98 -5.37 -17.88
C SER A 51 -25.35 -5.00 -19.22
N ARG A 52 -24.02 -5.01 -19.33
CA ARG A 52 -23.26 -4.50 -20.49
C ARG A 52 -22.71 -5.58 -21.42
N GLY A 53 -23.15 -6.83 -21.25
CA GLY A 53 -22.69 -7.98 -22.04
C GLY A 53 -21.22 -8.35 -21.78
N GLY A 54 -20.82 -8.34 -20.50
CA GLY A 54 -19.47 -8.71 -20.06
C GLY A 54 -18.42 -7.59 -20.13
N ARG A 55 -18.78 -6.39 -20.59
CA ARG A 55 -17.83 -5.27 -20.69
C ARG A 55 -17.64 -4.59 -19.33
N PRO A 56 -16.40 -4.43 -18.83
CA PRO A 56 -16.13 -3.75 -17.58
C PRO A 56 -16.42 -2.24 -17.68
N ASN A 57 -16.75 -1.63 -16.54
CA ASN A 57 -16.68 -0.18 -16.42
C ASN A 57 -15.21 0.22 -16.24
N VAL A 58 -14.72 1.10 -17.13
CA VAL A 58 -13.31 1.51 -17.19
C VAL A 58 -12.92 2.31 -15.94
N GLU A 59 -13.80 3.16 -15.42
CA GLU A 59 -13.51 4.00 -14.26
C GLU A 59 -13.33 3.16 -12.99
N ILE A 60 -14.22 2.19 -12.77
CA ILE A 60 -14.12 1.27 -11.63
C ILE A 60 -12.86 0.41 -11.76
N ALA A 61 -12.53 -0.07 -12.97
CA ALA A 61 -11.33 -0.85 -13.20
C ALA A 61 -10.05 -0.03 -12.93
N TRP A 62 -10.00 1.23 -13.37
CA TRP A 62 -8.87 2.11 -13.14
C TRP A 62 -8.69 2.46 -11.67
N PHE A 63 -9.79 2.75 -10.96
CA PHE A 63 -9.75 2.93 -9.50
C PHE A 63 -9.27 1.66 -8.79
N GLY A 64 -9.78 0.50 -9.19
CA GLY A 64 -9.39 -0.80 -8.64
C GLY A 64 -7.90 -1.07 -8.79
N LYS A 65 -7.29 -0.66 -9.92
CA LYS A 65 -5.83 -0.73 -10.10
C LYS A 65 -5.09 0.08 -9.03
N ARG A 66 -5.47 1.35 -8.83
CA ARG A 66 -4.82 2.23 -7.84
C ARG A 66 -4.99 1.71 -6.41
N LEU A 67 -6.16 1.19 -6.09
CA LEU A 67 -6.42 0.54 -4.80
C LEU A 67 -5.54 -0.71 -4.61
N GLY A 68 -5.35 -1.51 -5.67
CA GLY A 68 -4.47 -2.67 -5.67
C GLY A 68 -3.00 -2.31 -5.47
N ASP A 69 -2.52 -1.26 -6.16
CA ASP A 69 -1.16 -0.76 -6.01
C ASP A 69 -0.90 -0.32 -4.54
N TRP A 70 -1.86 0.36 -3.92
CA TRP A 70 -1.81 0.73 -2.50
C TRP A 70 -1.85 -0.48 -1.57
N LEU A 71 -2.76 -1.45 -1.79
CA LEU A 71 -2.86 -2.68 -1.01
C LEU A 71 -1.52 -3.43 -1.01
N ALA A 72 -0.86 -3.54 -2.17
CA ALA A 72 0.43 -4.21 -2.31
C ALA A 72 1.55 -3.50 -1.53
N LYS A 73 1.59 -2.15 -1.53
CA LYS A 73 2.56 -1.39 -0.71
C LYS A 73 2.26 -1.57 0.79
N ALA A 74 1.00 -1.43 1.19
CA ALA A 74 0.57 -1.58 2.58
C ALA A 74 0.88 -2.98 3.16
N THR A 75 0.64 -4.04 2.39
CA THR A 75 0.99 -5.42 2.81
C THR A 75 2.50 -5.61 2.97
N ARG A 76 3.32 -5.03 2.08
CA ARG A 76 4.79 -5.09 2.19
C ARG A 76 5.29 -4.42 3.47
N TYR A 77 4.77 -3.23 3.78
CA TYR A 77 5.07 -2.56 5.06
C TYR A 77 4.61 -3.39 6.27
N GLN A 78 3.37 -3.89 6.25
CA GLN A 78 2.78 -4.66 7.34
C GLN A 78 3.54 -5.96 7.66
N THR A 79 4.18 -6.56 6.64
CA THR A 79 4.94 -7.81 6.77
C THR A 79 6.44 -7.58 6.93
N ALA A 80 6.86 -6.32 7.06
CA ALA A 80 8.27 -5.91 7.11
C ALA A 80 9.11 -6.40 5.92
N ALA A 81 8.47 -6.60 4.76
CA ALA A 81 9.16 -6.87 3.51
C ALA A 81 9.73 -5.59 2.87
N ASP A 82 9.19 -4.43 3.27
CA ASP A 82 9.62 -3.10 2.88
C ASP A 82 9.40 -2.15 4.06
N ASP A 83 10.21 -1.09 4.16
CA ASP A 83 10.09 -0.05 5.18
C ASP A 83 9.38 1.21 4.65
N GLU A 84 9.09 1.26 3.34
CA GLU A 84 8.30 2.31 2.74
C GLU A 84 6.83 2.22 3.19
N LYS A 85 6.39 3.21 3.99
CA LYS A 85 4.98 3.34 4.39
C LYS A 85 4.12 3.67 3.16
N PRO A 86 2.88 3.16 3.06
CA PRO A 86 1.96 3.57 2.02
C PRO A 86 1.42 5.00 2.29
N TRP A 87 0.71 5.57 1.32
CA TRP A 87 -0.09 6.78 1.54
C TRP A 87 -1.00 6.62 2.77
N PRO A 88 -1.16 7.63 3.66
CA PRO A 88 -0.83 9.05 3.48
C PRO A 88 0.61 9.49 3.79
N TRP A 89 1.50 8.60 4.24
CA TRP A 89 2.86 9.00 4.60
C TRP A 89 3.75 9.25 3.39
N THR A 90 3.53 8.48 2.32
CA THR A 90 4.20 8.64 1.04
C THR A 90 3.19 9.05 -0.04
N PRO A 91 3.62 9.76 -1.08
CA PRO A 91 2.77 10.05 -2.23
C PRO A 91 2.26 8.77 -2.91
N PHE A 92 1.08 8.84 -3.53
CA PHE A 92 0.66 7.82 -4.48
C PHE A 92 1.57 7.88 -5.71
N GLU A 93 2.34 6.82 -5.94
CA GLU A 93 3.11 6.61 -7.18
C GLU A 93 2.28 5.89 -8.25
#